data_AF-A0A415EJ48-F1
#
_entry.id   AF-A0A415EJ48-F1
#
_cell.length_a   1.000
_cell.length_b   1.000
_cell.length_c   1.000
_cell.angle_alpha   90.00
_cell.angle_beta   90.00
_cell.angle_gamma   90.00
#
_symmetry.space_group_name_H-M   'P 1'
#
loop_
_entity.id
_entity.type
_entity.pdbx_description
1 polymer ?
#
loop_
_entity_poly.entity_id
_entity_poly.type
_entity_poly.pdbx_seq_one_letter_code
_entity_poly.pdbx_strand_id
1 'polypeptide(L)'
;MRKAMQAGIVAAGFAAAFGFFGQLGDVPVALAAAAQPAAQTVGAGQAALVQALLAKENGSPSTAGTGQRALSGVALPVRTSQAKTAQPGAYPMPGTYEISYSHIRLGSATPGAEIHYTLDGTKPTQDSPVFDPAKGAIPILEFGAGASQKPGTEKTVVVKAIAFSKGAAPSDVATLRYNFVVHQPGYFSYEVLREAAPDTPALIRISDYARVNMFLVVGSQRALLIDSGLDAKGDLYSLIQKLDGGLPFDVISLHGHADHAAQTQNFLDKHIKVYVPHKDLSWFGDNIPQGTLDPQEGDKFDLGNTVLTAYAVPGHTVGSLVLLDAKTGDLYSSDSLGSNDPLGPNSGLLDDVGLECSMDRYYTALVDLKHKLNGRAKRIFTGHNPLPLDIKYLDNLIATVKDALDRGESALVPSIRPPESTYGSTTMFGYGDYRVDPNSVAINPKYLHAKDALENPPKIIKGYLGPKTRVYPKL
;
A
#
# COMPACT_ATOMS: atom_id res chain seq x y z
N MET A 1 30.91 -58.16 13.68
CA MET A 1 30.88 -59.36 12.80
C MET A 1 29.45 -59.86 12.70
N ARG A 2 28.95 -60.01 11.45
CA ARG A 2 27.66 -60.61 11.01
C ARG A 2 26.40 -59.80 11.40
N LYS A 3 25.38 -59.61 10.55
CA LYS A 3 25.10 -60.03 9.16
C LYS A 3 23.98 -59.10 8.62
N ALA A 4 23.98 -58.90 7.30
CA ALA A 4 22.97 -58.17 6.54
C ALA A 4 21.60 -58.88 6.50
N MET A 5 20.53 -58.12 6.29
CA MET A 5 19.33 -58.57 5.58
C MET A 5 18.68 -57.40 4.84
N GLN A 6 18.67 -57.49 3.51
CA GLN A 6 17.80 -56.73 2.62
C GLN A 6 16.37 -57.27 2.71
N ALA A 7 15.38 -56.38 2.64
CA ALA A 7 14.06 -56.67 2.09
C ALA A 7 13.48 -55.36 1.57
N GLY A 8 13.31 -55.25 0.25
CA GLY A 8 12.37 -54.29 -0.33
C GLY A 8 10.96 -54.87 -0.28
N ILE A 9 9.95 -54.01 -0.35
CA ILE A 9 8.61 -54.27 -0.90
C ILE A 9 7.83 -52.94 -1.01
N VAL A 10 7.51 -52.62 -2.26
CA VAL A 10 6.21 -52.13 -2.78
C VAL A 10 5.58 -50.88 -2.15
N ALA A 11 5.66 -49.78 -2.89
CA ALA A 11 4.68 -48.71 -2.87
C ALA A 11 3.34 -49.24 -3.42
N ALA A 12 2.33 -49.34 -2.57
CA ALA A 12 0.95 -49.58 -2.95
C ALA A 12 0.11 -48.38 -2.49
N GLY A 13 -0.54 -47.74 -3.46
CA GLY A 13 -1.49 -46.67 -3.21
C GLY A 13 -2.71 -47.15 -2.45
N PHE A 14 -3.35 -46.21 -1.75
CA PHE A 14 -4.72 -46.35 -1.31
C PHE A 14 -5.49 -45.11 -1.73
N ALA A 15 -6.35 -45.33 -2.73
CA ALA A 15 -7.49 -44.50 -3.01
C ALA A 15 -8.66 -44.92 -2.11
N ALA A 16 -9.55 -43.95 -1.90
CA ALA A 16 -10.94 -44.06 -1.45
C ALA A 16 -11.21 -44.42 0.03
N ALA A 17 -11.88 -43.52 0.75
CA ALA A 17 -13.34 -43.58 0.89
C ALA A 17 -13.88 -42.36 1.65
N PHE A 18 -14.82 -41.63 1.04
CA PHE A 18 -16.23 -41.57 1.43
C PHE A 18 -16.88 -40.33 0.79
N GLY A 19 -17.74 -40.57 -0.19
CA GLY A 19 -18.69 -39.59 -0.68
C GLY A 19 -19.91 -39.54 0.24
N PHE A 20 -20.43 -38.34 0.43
CA PHE A 20 -21.87 -38.02 0.49
C PHE A 20 -21.98 -36.50 0.65
N PHE A 21 -22.20 -35.77 -0.44
CA PHE A 21 -22.76 -34.42 -0.37
C PHE A 21 -23.82 -34.28 -1.45
N GLY A 22 -25.04 -33.99 -1.00
CA GLY A 22 -26.16 -33.61 -1.83
C GLY A 22 -25.91 -32.26 -2.50
N GLN A 23 -26.53 -32.11 -3.67
CA GLN A 23 -26.60 -30.89 -4.45
C GLN A 23 -27.00 -29.68 -3.60
N LEU A 24 -26.14 -28.67 -3.58
CA LEU A 24 -26.51 -27.28 -3.36
C LEU A 24 -25.86 -26.45 -4.47
N GLY A 25 -26.63 -25.54 -5.02
CA GLY A 25 -26.48 -24.99 -6.37
C GLY A 25 -25.20 -24.20 -6.61
N ASP A 26 -24.79 -24.25 -7.87
CA ASP A 26 -23.72 -23.45 -8.46
C ASP A 26 -23.93 -21.96 -8.19
N VAL A 27 -23.04 -21.37 -7.40
CA VAL A 27 -22.79 -19.92 -7.41
C VAL A 27 -21.41 -19.75 -8.04
N PRO A 28 -21.28 -19.12 -9.22
CA PRO A 28 -19.97 -18.90 -9.81
C PRO A 28 -19.18 -17.90 -8.96
N VAL A 29 -18.12 -18.36 -8.32
CA VAL A 29 -17.09 -17.52 -7.70
C VAL A 29 -16.32 -16.83 -8.82
N ALA A 30 -16.61 -15.54 -9.03
CA ALA A 30 -15.84 -14.71 -9.93
C ALA A 30 -14.48 -14.39 -9.29
N LEU A 31 -13.42 -15.04 -9.80
CA LEU A 31 -12.04 -14.75 -9.48
C LEU A 31 -11.70 -13.35 -10.06
N ALA A 32 -11.81 -12.29 -9.24
CA ALA A 32 -11.35 -10.96 -9.63
C ALA A 32 -9.83 -10.85 -9.37
N ALA A 33 -9.04 -11.45 -10.26
CA ALA A 33 -7.62 -11.14 -10.35
C ALA A 33 -7.48 -9.68 -10.83
N ALA A 34 -7.03 -8.78 -9.95
CA ALA A 34 -6.60 -7.45 -10.34
C ALA A 34 -5.28 -7.56 -11.14
N ALA A 35 -5.39 -7.96 -12.40
CA ALA A 35 -4.29 -7.88 -13.35
C ALA A 35 -4.01 -6.40 -13.64
N GLN A 36 -2.86 -5.90 -13.19
CA GLN A 36 -2.29 -4.69 -13.75
C GLN A 36 -2.06 -4.94 -15.26
N PRO A 37 -2.50 -4.07 -16.17
CA PRO A 37 -2.15 -4.25 -17.57
C PRO A 37 -0.65 -4.04 -17.73
N ALA A 38 0.01 -5.08 -18.24
CA ALA A 38 1.36 -4.98 -18.81
C ALA A 38 1.43 -3.79 -19.75
N ALA A 39 2.55 -3.06 -19.71
CA ALA A 39 2.81 -1.92 -20.58
C ALA A 39 2.45 -2.25 -22.03
N GLN A 40 1.38 -1.64 -22.54
CA GLN A 40 1.06 -1.69 -23.96
C GLN A 40 2.17 -0.94 -24.71
N THR A 41 3.02 -1.70 -25.39
CA THR A 41 3.78 -1.21 -26.53
C THR A 41 2.81 -0.56 -27.51
N VAL A 42 2.99 0.74 -27.76
CA VAL A 42 2.22 1.54 -28.70
C VAL A 42 2.24 0.84 -30.06
N GLY A 43 1.08 0.29 -30.45
CA GLY A 43 0.87 -0.35 -31.74
C GLY A 43 1.02 0.65 -32.89
N ALA A 44 1.63 0.17 -33.97
CA ALA A 44 1.95 0.89 -35.19
C ALA A 44 0.70 1.51 -35.86
N GLY A 45 0.32 2.72 -35.44
CA GLY A 45 -0.77 3.50 -36.02
C GLY A 45 -0.40 4.94 -36.37
N GLN A 46 0.79 5.41 -36.00
CA GLN A 46 1.24 6.79 -36.24
C GLN A 46 2.54 6.91 -37.05
N ALA A 47 3.12 5.79 -37.51
CA ALA A 47 4.33 5.80 -38.37
C ALA A 47 4.04 6.01 -39.87
N ALA A 48 2.78 5.93 -40.31
CA ALA A 48 2.43 6.03 -41.74
C ALA A 48 2.33 7.49 -42.26
N LEU A 49 2.29 8.50 -41.40
CA LEU A 49 2.16 9.90 -41.84
C LEU A 49 3.51 10.61 -42.04
N VAL A 50 4.58 10.11 -41.44
CA VAL A 50 5.93 10.73 -41.50
C VAL A 50 6.75 10.21 -42.69
N GLN A 51 6.51 8.98 -43.16
CA GLN A 51 7.20 8.41 -44.33
C GLN A 51 6.65 8.90 -45.69
N ALA A 52 5.46 9.52 -45.74
CA ALA A 52 4.90 10.08 -46.98
C ALA A 52 5.40 11.51 -47.29
N LEU A 53 6.05 12.19 -46.34
CA LEU A 53 6.54 13.56 -46.49
C LEU A 53 8.02 13.67 -46.85
N LEU A 54 8.77 12.56 -46.89
CA LEU A 54 10.22 12.54 -47.17
C LEU A 54 10.60 11.88 -48.52
N ALA A 55 9.63 11.46 -49.34
CA ALA A 55 9.88 10.78 -50.61
C ALA A 55 9.69 11.69 -51.85
N LYS A 56 9.90 13.01 -51.73
CA LYS A 56 9.76 13.93 -52.87
C LYS A 56 10.85 15.00 -52.97
N GLU A 57 12.09 14.64 -52.68
CA GLU A 57 13.27 15.37 -53.15
C GLU A 57 14.29 14.35 -53.64
N ASN A 58 14.31 14.09 -54.95
CA ASN A 58 15.50 13.78 -55.76
C ASN A 58 15.08 13.32 -57.17
N GLY A 59 15.32 14.18 -58.17
CA GLY A 59 15.22 13.82 -59.60
C GLY A 59 15.10 15.03 -60.53
N SER A 60 16.21 15.45 -61.16
CA SER A 60 16.26 16.35 -62.33
C SER A 60 16.45 15.52 -63.63
N PRO A 61 16.50 16.10 -64.85
CA PRO A 61 15.53 16.97 -65.54
C PRO A 61 15.19 16.45 -66.98
N SER A 62 14.07 16.87 -67.60
CA SER A 62 14.00 17.06 -69.07
C SER A 62 12.70 17.71 -69.60
N THR A 63 12.93 18.82 -70.32
CA THR A 63 12.29 19.39 -71.53
C THR A 63 10.76 19.58 -71.67
N ALA A 64 10.43 20.89 -71.75
CA ALA A 64 9.60 21.59 -72.75
C ALA A 64 8.06 21.44 -72.74
N GLY A 65 7.40 22.58 -72.45
CA GLY A 65 5.98 22.81 -72.69
C GLY A 65 5.54 24.17 -72.16
N THR A 66 5.75 25.23 -72.95
CA THR A 66 5.24 26.58 -72.66
C THR A 66 3.72 26.60 -72.69
N GLY A 67 3.10 26.78 -71.52
CA GLY A 67 1.66 26.96 -71.37
C GLY A 67 1.36 27.66 -70.06
N GLN A 68 1.43 28.99 -70.05
CA GLN A 68 0.86 29.81 -68.97
C GLN A 68 -0.66 29.60 -68.95
N ARG A 69 -1.15 28.80 -68.01
CA ARG A 69 -2.52 28.91 -67.51
C ARG A 69 -2.44 29.25 -66.03
N ALA A 70 -2.85 30.46 -65.70
CA ALA A 70 -3.09 30.89 -64.34
C ALA A 70 -4.14 29.95 -63.72
N LEU A 71 -3.72 29.10 -62.79
CA LEU A 71 -4.63 28.44 -61.87
C LEU A 71 -4.96 29.45 -60.79
N SER A 72 -6.11 30.09 -60.95
CA SER A 72 -6.80 30.86 -59.92
C SER A 72 -6.80 30.08 -58.61
N GLY A 73 -6.31 30.72 -57.55
CA GLY A 73 -6.21 30.15 -56.21
C GLY A 73 -7.55 29.63 -55.72
N VAL A 74 -7.64 28.32 -55.54
CA VAL A 74 -8.60 27.73 -54.61
C VAL A 74 -7.93 27.84 -53.24
N ALA A 75 -8.32 28.87 -52.47
CA ALA A 75 -8.02 28.90 -51.05
C ALA A 75 -8.74 27.70 -50.41
N LEU A 76 -8.00 26.64 -50.10
CA LEU A 76 -8.49 25.60 -49.22
C LEU A 76 -8.77 26.28 -47.87
N PRO A 77 -9.99 26.15 -47.29
CA PRO A 77 -10.22 26.67 -45.96
C PRO A 77 -9.27 25.92 -45.02
N VAL A 78 -8.29 26.64 -44.47
CA VAL A 78 -7.50 26.15 -43.34
C VAL A 78 -8.49 26.04 -42.19
N ARG A 79 -9.06 24.84 -41.98
CA ARG A 79 -9.75 24.53 -40.74
C ARG A 79 -8.70 24.52 -39.64
N THR A 80 -8.51 25.66 -38.99
CA THR A 80 -7.84 25.70 -37.70
C THR A 80 -8.79 25.04 -36.70
N SER A 81 -8.77 23.71 -36.60
CA SER A 81 -9.40 23.04 -35.46
C SER A 81 -8.66 23.51 -34.22
N GLN A 82 -9.31 24.31 -33.38
CA GLN A 82 -8.76 24.71 -32.09
C GLN A 82 -8.35 23.43 -31.35
N ALA A 83 -7.12 23.38 -30.83
CA ALA A 83 -6.67 22.24 -30.05
C ALA A 83 -7.67 22.00 -28.91
N LYS A 84 -8.03 20.74 -28.65
CA LYS A 84 -8.98 20.38 -27.59
C LYS A 84 -8.20 19.93 -26.36
N THR A 85 -8.60 20.39 -25.19
CA THR A 85 -8.03 19.95 -23.91
C THR A 85 -8.31 18.45 -23.72
N ALA A 86 -7.30 17.70 -23.28
CA ALA A 86 -7.44 16.27 -23.04
C ALA A 86 -8.41 16.01 -21.89
N GLN A 87 -9.27 15.01 -22.08
CA GLN A 87 -10.26 14.59 -21.08
C GLN A 87 -9.56 14.18 -19.77
N PRO A 88 -10.11 14.58 -18.60
CA PRO A 88 -9.59 14.13 -17.32
C PRO A 88 -9.62 12.60 -17.17
N GLY A 89 -8.55 12.05 -16.63
CA GLY A 89 -8.48 10.71 -16.06
C GLY A 89 -8.37 10.76 -14.53
N ALA A 90 -8.41 9.59 -13.90
CA ALA A 90 -8.28 9.46 -12.45
C ALA A 90 -7.42 8.26 -12.07
N TYR A 91 -6.75 8.38 -10.92
CA TYR A 91 -6.09 7.28 -10.24
C TYR A 91 -6.64 7.14 -8.81
N PRO A 92 -7.02 5.93 -8.34
CA PRO A 92 -7.09 4.71 -9.12
C PRO A 92 -8.18 4.81 -10.20
N MET A 93 -8.11 3.92 -11.19
CA MET A 93 -9.06 3.92 -12.31
C MET A 93 -10.49 3.64 -11.82
N PRO A 94 -11.54 4.07 -12.55
CA PRO A 94 -12.92 3.68 -12.23
C PRO A 94 -13.08 2.16 -12.17
N GLY A 95 -13.86 1.65 -11.23
CA GLY A 95 -14.00 0.22 -11.02
C GLY A 95 -14.77 -0.14 -9.75
N THR A 96 -14.79 -1.44 -9.44
CA THR A 96 -15.34 -1.97 -8.19
C THR A 96 -14.20 -2.27 -7.24
N TYR A 97 -14.32 -1.81 -5.99
CA TYR A 97 -13.30 -1.95 -4.96
C TYR A 97 -13.92 -2.52 -3.67
N GLU A 98 -13.28 -3.52 -3.10
CA GLU A 98 -13.61 -4.02 -1.75
C GLU A 98 -12.74 -3.30 -0.74
N ILE A 99 -13.19 -2.12 -0.29
CA ILE A 99 -12.41 -1.24 0.59
C ILE A 99 -13.36 -0.33 1.36
N SER A 100 -12.94 0.11 2.54
CA SER A 100 -13.74 0.93 3.44
C SER A 100 -13.38 2.43 3.39
N TYR A 101 -12.32 2.80 2.66
CA TYR A 101 -11.87 4.16 2.38
C TYR A 101 -11.17 4.23 1.01
N SER A 102 -11.28 5.33 0.26
CA SER A 102 -10.60 5.49 -1.03
C SER A 102 -10.57 6.95 -1.45
N HIS A 103 -9.53 7.30 -2.20
CA HIS A 103 -9.31 8.64 -2.73
C HIS A 103 -8.98 8.56 -4.21
N ILE A 104 -9.24 9.63 -4.97
CA ILE A 104 -8.82 9.75 -6.36
C ILE A 104 -7.94 10.97 -6.57
N ARG A 105 -6.97 10.83 -7.48
CA ARG A 105 -6.19 11.93 -8.03
C ARG A 105 -6.59 12.13 -9.48
N LEU A 106 -7.11 13.31 -9.81
CA LEU A 106 -7.45 13.66 -11.19
C LEU A 106 -6.19 14.11 -11.95
N GLY A 107 -6.21 13.96 -13.26
CA GLY A 107 -5.14 14.42 -14.13
C GLY A 107 -5.60 14.59 -15.57
N SER A 108 -4.87 15.39 -16.35
CA SER A 108 -5.08 15.56 -17.78
C SER A 108 -3.74 15.45 -18.50
N ALA A 109 -3.76 14.87 -19.70
CA ALA A 109 -2.58 14.84 -20.57
C ALA A 109 -2.24 16.23 -21.13
N THR A 110 -3.14 17.22 -21.01
CA THR A 110 -2.84 18.62 -21.34
C THR A 110 -2.13 19.27 -20.15
N PRO A 111 -0.85 19.69 -20.30
CA PRO A 111 -0.10 20.31 -19.22
C PRO A 111 -0.76 21.59 -18.71
N GLY A 112 -0.83 21.73 -17.39
CA GLY A 112 -1.41 22.91 -16.73
C GLY A 112 -2.91 23.08 -16.92
N ALA A 113 -3.63 22.05 -17.38
CA ALA A 113 -5.08 22.11 -17.48
C ALA A 113 -5.73 22.20 -16.09
N GLU A 114 -6.69 23.10 -15.94
CA GLU A 114 -7.54 23.24 -14.75
C GLU A 114 -8.68 22.23 -14.83
N ILE A 115 -8.89 21.43 -13.79
CA ILE A 115 -9.87 20.35 -13.78
C ILE A 115 -10.97 20.69 -12.77
N HIS A 116 -12.19 20.86 -13.24
CA HIS A 116 -13.38 21.00 -12.42
C HIS A 116 -14.11 19.67 -12.30
N TYR A 117 -14.67 19.37 -11.13
CA TYR A 117 -15.29 18.08 -10.88
C TYR A 117 -16.53 18.14 -9.98
N THR A 118 -17.32 17.08 -10.01
CA THR A 118 -18.44 16.79 -9.12
C THR A 118 -18.35 15.34 -8.66
N LEU A 119 -18.87 15.02 -7.48
CA LEU A 119 -18.84 13.66 -6.90
C LEU A 119 -20.21 12.97 -6.90
N ASP A 120 -21.26 13.71 -7.21
CA ASP A 120 -22.67 13.27 -7.19
C ASP A 120 -23.22 12.91 -8.59
N GLY A 121 -22.36 12.92 -9.61
CA GLY A 121 -22.70 12.62 -11.00
C GLY A 121 -23.34 13.77 -11.77
N THR A 122 -23.50 14.96 -11.19
CA THR A 122 -23.93 16.17 -11.91
C THR A 122 -22.86 16.66 -12.89
N LYS A 123 -23.22 17.41 -13.93
CA LYS A 123 -22.25 17.89 -14.92
C LYS A 123 -21.41 19.03 -14.30
N PRO A 124 -20.07 18.95 -14.27
CA PRO A 124 -19.24 20.06 -13.77
C PRO A 124 -19.31 21.28 -14.68
N THR A 125 -19.24 22.45 -14.07
CA THR A 125 -19.15 23.78 -14.69
C THR A 125 -17.87 24.49 -14.22
N GLN A 126 -17.59 25.69 -14.72
CA GLN A 126 -16.48 26.52 -14.23
C GLN A 126 -16.66 26.96 -12.76
N ASP A 127 -17.88 26.88 -12.22
CA ASP A 127 -18.16 27.18 -10.81
C ASP A 127 -18.02 25.94 -9.90
N SER A 128 -17.85 24.74 -10.50
CA SER A 128 -17.64 23.52 -9.73
C SER A 128 -16.25 23.50 -9.08
N PRO A 129 -16.05 22.74 -7.98
CA PRO A 129 -14.76 22.63 -7.32
C PRO A 129 -13.62 22.27 -8.28
N VAL A 130 -12.48 22.94 -8.10
CA VAL A 130 -11.25 22.70 -8.86
C VAL A 130 -10.39 21.69 -8.09
N PHE A 131 -9.87 20.69 -8.81
CA PHE A 131 -8.88 19.78 -8.24
C PHE A 131 -7.55 20.50 -8.02
N ASP A 132 -7.12 20.56 -6.76
CA ASP A 132 -5.84 21.13 -6.35
C ASP A 132 -4.87 20.00 -5.94
N PRO A 133 -3.85 19.69 -6.75
CA PRO A 133 -2.89 18.62 -6.44
C PRO A 133 -2.07 18.88 -5.17
N ALA A 134 -2.02 20.12 -4.67
CA ALA A 134 -1.33 20.48 -3.42
C ALA A 134 -2.17 20.16 -2.16
N LYS A 135 -3.48 19.93 -2.30
CA LYS A 135 -4.38 19.53 -1.21
C LYS A 135 -4.53 18.01 -1.07
N GLY A 136 -3.76 17.24 -1.83
CA GLY A 136 -3.82 15.78 -1.82
C GLY A 136 -4.92 15.20 -2.70
N ALA A 137 -5.15 13.90 -2.59
CA ALA A 137 -6.18 13.20 -3.34
C ALA A 137 -7.59 13.56 -2.83
N ILE A 138 -8.57 13.53 -3.73
CA ILE A 138 -9.98 13.81 -3.43
C ILE A 138 -10.58 12.59 -2.75
N PRO A 139 -11.15 12.71 -1.53
CA PRO A 139 -11.83 11.60 -0.88
C PRO A 139 -13.11 11.25 -1.64
N ILE A 140 -13.29 9.98 -1.97
CA ILE A 140 -14.52 9.45 -2.58
C ILE A 140 -15.16 8.35 -1.72
N LEU A 141 -14.46 7.87 -0.70
CA LEU A 141 -14.96 7.03 0.36
C LEU A 141 -14.09 7.26 1.60
N GLU A 142 -14.67 7.55 2.77
CA GLU A 142 -13.91 7.70 4.01
C GLU A 142 -14.49 6.85 5.14
N PHE A 143 -13.60 6.33 5.98
CA PHE A 143 -13.90 5.67 7.24
C PHE A 143 -13.70 6.68 8.37
N GLY A 144 -14.68 6.85 9.27
CA GLY A 144 -14.47 7.58 10.54
C GLY A 144 -15.24 8.88 10.77
N ALA A 145 -15.93 9.46 9.79
CA ALA A 145 -16.83 10.60 10.03
C ALA A 145 -18.25 10.14 10.44
N GLY A 146 -18.38 9.43 11.57
CA GLY A 146 -19.69 9.12 12.17
C GLY A 146 -20.72 8.43 11.24
N ALA A 147 -20.27 7.81 10.15
CA ALA A 147 -21.16 7.19 9.19
C ALA A 147 -21.77 5.93 9.84
N SER A 148 -23.08 5.95 10.02
CA SER A 148 -23.88 4.77 10.31
C SER A 148 -23.50 3.66 9.33
N GLN A 149 -22.71 2.71 9.82
CA GLN A 149 -22.34 1.47 9.16
C GLN A 149 -23.61 0.61 9.12
N LYS A 150 -24.43 0.77 8.07
CA LYS A 150 -25.47 -0.21 7.78
C LYS A 150 -24.82 -1.44 7.12
N PRO A 151 -25.26 -2.67 7.45
CA PRO A 151 -24.61 -3.88 6.97
C PRO A 151 -24.52 -3.97 5.45
N GLY A 152 -23.37 -4.41 4.91
CA GLY A 152 -23.21 -4.79 3.50
C GLY A 152 -23.55 -3.68 2.50
N THR A 153 -23.12 -2.44 2.77
CA THR A 153 -23.50 -1.31 1.93
C THR A 153 -22.66 -1.26 0.66
N GLU A 154 -23.28 -1.58 -0.48
CA GLU A 154 -22.76 -1.15 -1.77
C GLU A 154 -22.88 0.37 -1.89
N LYS A 155 -21.76 1.06 -2.14
CA LYS A 155 -21.75 2.50 -2.40
C LYS A 155 -21.30 2.76 -3.82
N THR A 156 -22.03 3.59 -4.55
CA THR A 156 -21.62 4.07 -5.86
C THR A 156 -21.31 5.55 -5.79
N VAL A 157 -20.14 5.94 -6.28
CA VAL A 157 -19.75 7.35 -6.48
C VAL A 157 -19.52 7.57 -7.97
N VAL A 158 -20.18 8.58 -8.52
CA VAL A 158 -20.03 8.97 -9.93
C VAL A 158 -19.31 10.30 -9.97
N VAL A 159 -18.01 10.25 -10.26
CA VAL A 159 -17.22 11.46 -10.45
C VAL A 159 -17.36 11.91 -11.89
N LYS A 160 -17.73 13.18 -12.11
CA LYS A 160 -17.63 13.81 -13.42
C LYS A 160 -16.60 14.91 -13.39
N ALA A 161 -15.77 14.99 -14.43
CA ALA A 161 -14.69 15.97 -14.50
C ALA A 161 -14.57 16.57 -15.91
N ILE A 162 -14.22 17.85 -15.99
CA ILE A 162 -13.95 18.57 -17.24
C ILE A 162 -12.66 19.37 -17.08
N ALA A 163 -11.82 19.39 -18.12
CA ALA A 163 -10.57 20.13 -18.14
C ALA A 163 -10.64 21.36 -19.05
N PHE A 164 -10.03 22.45 -18.60
CA PHE A 164 -9.85 23.69 -19.35
C PHE A 164 -8.37 24.01 -19.49
N SER A 165 -7.96 24.48 -20.67
CA SER A 165 -6.61 24.97 -20.91
C SER A 165 -6.64 26.22 -21.79
N LYS A 166 -5.71 27.14 -21.54
CA LYS A 166 -5.66 28.43 -22.23
C LYS A 166 -5.41 28.22 -23.73
N GLY A 167 -6.27 28.78 -24.57
CA GLY A 167 -6.16 28.70 -26.03
C GLY A 167 -6.71 27.41 -26.64
N ALA A 168 -7.16 26.46 -25.82
CA ALA A 168 -7.78 25.21 -26.25
C ALA A 168 -9.30 25.23 -25.99
N ALA A 169 -10.06 24.46 -26.76
CA ALA A 169 -11.44 24.16 -26.41
C ALA A 169 -11.48 23.29 -25.12
N PRO A 170 -12.53 23.39 -24.28
CA PRO A 170 -12.69 22.50 -23.13
C PRO A 170 -12.70 21.03 -23.54
N SER A 171 -12.31 20.16 -22.62
CA SER A 171 -12.39 18.72 -22.85
C SER A 171 -13.84 18.24 -22.95
N ASP A 172 -14.04 17.00 -23.38
CA ASP A 172 -15.29 16.30 -23.05
C ASP A 172 -15.37 16.05 -21.54
N VAL A 173 -16.59 15.93 -21.02
CA VAL A 173 -16.81 15.56 -19.61
C VAL A 173 -16.46 14.08 -19.44
N ALA A 174 -15.47 13.79 -18.60
CA ALA A 174 -15.19 12.44 -18.10
C ALA A 174 -16.31 11.99 -17.16
N THR A 175 -16.72 10.73 -17.25
CA THR A 175 -17.62 10.08 -16.28
C THR A 175 -16.92 8.86 -15.72
N LEU A 176 -16.63 8.90 -14.43
CA LEU A 176 -15.80 7.94 -13.70
C LEU A 176 -16.67 7.32 -12.61
N ARG A 177 -16.99 6.03 -12.75
CA ARG A 177 -17.87 5.30 -11.81
C ARG A 177 -17.04 4.42 -10.89
N TYR A 178 -17.20 4.63 -9.59
CA TYR A 178 -16.60 3.83 -8.54
C TYR A 178 -17.70 3.10 -7.78
N ASN A 179 -17.60 1.79 -7.67
CA ASN A 179 -18.46 0.97 -6.83
C ASN A 179 -17.63 0.44 -5.66
N PHE A 180 -18.17 0.49 -4.46
CA PHE A 180 -17.49 0.06 -3.25
C PHE A 180 -18.31 -1.01 -2.55
N VAL A 181 -17.64 -2.10 -2.21
CA VAL A 181 -18.16 -3.14 -1.32
C VAL A 181 -17.50 -2.92 0.03
N VAL A 182 -18.30 -2.48 1.02
CA VAL A 182 -17.80 -2.20 2.38
C VAL A 182 -18.21 -3.33 3.30
N HIS A 183 -17.23 -4.12 3.70
CA HIS A 183 -17.40 -5.21 4.67
C HIS A 183 -17.62 -4.66 6.08
N GLN A 184 -18.21 -5.47 6.95
CA GLN A 184 -18.56 -5.11 8.32
C GLN A 184 -17.70 -5.89 9.33
N PRO A 185 -17.61 -5.44 10.59
CA PRO A 185 -17.07 -6.26 11.66
C PRO A 185 -17.71 -7.66 11.67
N GLY A 186 -16.89 -8.68 11.84
CA GLY A 186 -17.20 -10.10 11.61
C GLY A 186 -16.65 -10.66 10.30
N TYR A 187 -16.12 -9.83 9.41
CA TYR A 187 -15.62 -10.26 8.10
C TYR A 187 -14.09 -10.37 8.08
N PHE A 188 -13.60 -11.52 7.62
CA PHE A 188 -12.21 -11.74 7.24
C PHE A 188 -12.15 -12.34 5.83
N SER A 189 -11.20 -11.86 5.05
CA SER A 189 -10.76 -12.47 3.80
C SER A 189 -9.38 -13.06 3.98
N TYR A 190 -8.98 -14.01 3.13
CA TYR A 190 -7.62 -14.53 3.15
C TYR A 190 -7.13 -14.88 1.75
N GLU A 191 -5.81 -14.86 1.58
CA GLU A 191 -5.10 -15.23 0.36
C GLU A 191 -3.89 -16.08 0.73
N VAL A 192 -3.77 -17.26 0.10
CA VAL A 192 -2.57 -18.10 0.21
C VAL A 192 -1.50 -17.52 -0.70
N LEU A 193 -0.53 -16.82 -0.11
CA LEU A 193 0.59 -16.20 -0.83
C LEU A 193 1.70 -17.20 -1.15
N ARG A 194 1.78 -18.28 -0.35
CA ARG A 194 2.71 -19.39 -0.57
C ARG A 194 2.13 -20.66 0.03
N GLU A 195 2.07 -21.71 -0.79
CA GLU A 195 1.69 -23.06 -0.36
C GLU A 195 2.75 -23.70 0.54
N ALA A 196 2.31 -24.60 1.42
CA ALA A 196 3.20 -25.38 2.26
C ALA A 196 4.10 -26.32 1.41
N ALA A 197 5.36 -26.44 1.81
CA ALA A 197 6.27 -27.47 1.30
C ALA A 197 7.10 -28.05 2.46
N PRO A 198 7.75 -29.24 2.30
CA PRO A 198 8.53 -29.86 3.38
C PRO A 198 9.53 -28.88 4.02
N ASP A 199 10.26 -28.14 3.18
CA ASP A 199 11.27 -27.17 3.60
C ASP A 199 10.80 -25.71 3.48
N THR A 200 9.51 -25.42 3.36
CA THR A 200 9.05 -24.04 3.22
C THR A 200 7.70 -23.85 3.91
N PRO A 201 7.59 -22.90 4.86
CA PRO A 201 6.32 -22.65 5.54
C PRO A 201 5.29 -22.08 4.56
N ALA A 202 4.02 -22.40 4.77
CA ALA A 202 2.97 -21.68 4.07
C ALA A 202 2.92 -20.23 4.57
N LEU A 203 2.49 -19.33 3.70
CA LEU A 203 2.22 -17.94 4.06
C LEU A 203 0.82 -17.58 3.60
N ILE A 204 -0.02 -17.19 4.54
CA ILE A 204 -1.38 -16.77 4.30
C ILE A 204 -1.52 -15.35 4.80
N ARG A 205 -1.97 -14.45 3.92
CA ARG A 205 -2.42 -13.12 4.34
C ARG A 205 -3.89 -13.21 4.70
N ILE A 206 -4.24 -12.67 5.85
CA ILE A 206 -5.63 -12.50 6.28
C ILE A 206 -5.86 -10.99 6.30
N SER A 207 -7.01 -10.52 5.83
CA SER A 207 -7.38 -9.11 5.90
C SER A 207 -8.76 -8.98 6.53
N ASP A 208 -8.90 -8.09 7.51
CA ASP A 208 -10.18 -7.82 8.14
C ASP A 208 -11.07 -6.89 7.29
N TYR A 209 -12.23 -6.52 7.83
CA TYR A 209 -13.20 -5.66 7.15
C TYR A 209 -12.67 -4.26 6.79
N ALA A 210 -11.60 -3.80 7.45
CA ALA A 210 -10.93 -2.53 7.18
C ALA A 210 -9.69 -2.67 6.29
N ARG A 211 -9.41 -3.89 5.80
CA ARG A 211 -8.20 -4.26 5.05
C ARG A 211 -6.92 -4.09 5.86
N VAL A 212 -6.98 -4.24 7.18
CA VAL A 212 -5.76 -4.42 7.97
C VAL A 212 -5.30 -5.85 7.80
N ASN A 213 -4.03 -6.03 7.48
CA ASN A 213 -3.43 -7.32 7.17
C ASN A 213 -2.85 -7.95 8.43
N MET A 214 -3.14 -9.25 8.59
CA MET A 214 -2.42 -10.16 9.46
C MET A 214 -1.75 -11.22 8.58
N PHE A 215 -0.65 -11.79 9.07
CA PHE A 215 0.06 -12.84 8.34
C PHE A 215 0.15 -14.10 9.19
N LEU A 216 -0.39 -15.20 8.67
CA LEU A 216 -0.26 -16.52 9.27
C LEU A 216 0.87 -17.26 8.57
N VAL A 217 1.96 -17.52 9.31
CA VAL A 217 3.07 -18.36 8.84
C VAL A 217 2.87 -19.75 9.42
N VAL A 218 2.58 -20.73 8.55
CA VAL A 218 2.31 -22.11 8.97
C VAL A 218 3.54 -22.97 8.70
N GLY A 219 4.25 -23.33 9.77
CA GLY A 219 5.39 -24.24 9.69
C GLY A 219 4.98 -25.71 9.81
N SER A 220 5.96 -26.60 9.90
CA SER A 220 5.72 -28.05 9.98
C SER A 220 5.29 -28.56 11.37
N GLN A 221 5.48 -27.76 12.43
CA GLN A 221 5.14 -28.15 13.80
C GLN A 221 4.14 -27.21 14.49
N ARG A 222 4.12 -25.94 14.07
CA ARG A 222 3.28 -24.89 14.65
C ARG A 222 3.18 -23.72 13.69
N ALA A 223 2.21 -22.84 13.93
CA ALA A 223 2.05 -21.58 13.21
C ALA A 223 2.34 -20.37 14.10
N LEU A 224 2.59 -19.23 13.46
CA LEU A 224 2.64 -17.92 14.11
C LEU A 224 1.70 -16.99 13.37
N LEU A 225 0.75 -16.41 14.09
CA LEU A 225 -0.06 -15.31 13.60
C LEU A 225 0.65 -13.99 13.94
N ILE A 226 0.92 -13.18 12.93
CA ILE A 226 1.54 -11.87 13.03
C ILE A 226 0.43 -10.83 12.86
N ASP A 227 0.32 -9.97 13.88
CA ASP A 227 -0.79 -9.06 14.15
C ASP A 227 -2.14 -9.78 14.31
N SER A 228 -3.14 -9.03 14.78
CA SER A 228 -4.44 -9.56 15.19
C SER A 228 -5.62 -8.72 14.68
N GLY A 229 -5.33 -7.75 13.80
CA GLY A 229 -6.32 -6.93 13.10
C GLY A 229 -7.06 -5.94 14.00
N LEU A 230 -7.98 -5.19 13.38
CA LEU A 230 -8.84 -4.19 14.01
C LEU A 230 -10.15 -4.79 14.51
N ASP A 231 -10.57 -5.92 13.92
CA ASP A 231 -11.87 -6.50 14.18
C ASP A 231 -11.94 -7.28 15.49
N ALA A 232 -12.22 -6.60 16.60
CA ALA A 232 -12.41 -7.22 17.91
C ALA A 232 -13.63 -8.17 18.00
N LYS A 233 -14.56 -8.13 17.03
CA LYS A 233 -15.83 -8.89 17.08
C LYS A 233 -15.80 -10.15 16.24
N GLY A 234 -14.93 -10.21 15.23
CA GLY A 234 -14.80 -11.36 14.36
C GLY A 234 -14.26 -12.59 15.10
N ASP A 235 -14.47 -13.78 14.52
CA ASP A 235 -13.93 -15.03 15.02
C ASP A 235 -12.63 -15.40 14.27
N LEU A 236 -11.57 -14.64 14.53
CA LEU A 236 -10.27 -14.87 13.90
C LEU A 236 -9.68 -16.22 14.35
N TYR A 237 -9.84 -16.61 15.62
CA TYR A 237 -9.39 -17.89 16.15
C TYR A 237 -9.88 -19.08 15.32
N SER A 238 -11.20 -19.18 15.07
CA SER A 238 -11.75 -20.29 14.29
C SER A 238 -11.32 -20.26 12.83
N LEU A 239 -11.02 -19.07 12.27
CA LEU A 239 -10.43 -18.98 10.94
C LEU A 239 -9.00 -19.54 10.93
N ILE A 240 -8.15 -19.15 11.89
CA ILE A 240 -6.77 -19.66 12.00
C ILE A 240 -6.77 -21.19 12.11
N GLN A 241 -7.59 -21.75 12.99
CA GLN A 241 -7.69 -23.21 13.19
C GLN A 241 -8.10 -23.98 11.92
N LYS A 242 -8.84 -23.35 11.01
CA LYS A 242 -9.16 -23.95 9.70
C LYS A 242 -7.99 -23.83 8.73
N LEU A 243 -7.27 -22.71 8.76
CA LEU A 243 -6.19 -22.40 7.83
C LEU A 243 -4.88 -23.13 8.16
N ASP A 244 -4.59 -23.35 9.45
CA ASP A 244 -3.38 -24.04 9.92
C ASP A 244 -3.55 -25.56 10.05
N GLY A 245 -4.76 -26.08 9.82
CA GLY A 245 -5.08 -27.50 9.96
C GLY A 245 -5.13 -28.00 11.41
N GLY A 246 -5.32 -27.10 12.38
CA GLY A 246 -5.37 -27.40 13.81
C GLY A 246 -3.99 -27.51 14.47
N LEU A 247 -2.95 -26.98 13.85
CA LEU A 247 -1.64 -26.89 14.48
C LEU A 247 -1.68 -25.97 15.72
N PRO A 248 -0.83 -26.20 16.73
CA PRO A 248 -0.65 -25.22 17.78
C PRO A 248 -0.08 -23.92 17.18
N PHE A 249 -0.60 -22.77 17.60
CA PHE A 249 -0.12 -21.47 17.15
C PHE A 249 0.02 -20.48 18.31
N ASP A 250 0.93 -19.54 18.14
CA ASP A 250 1.10 -18.36 18.99
C ASP A 250 0.70 -17.11 18.18
N VAL A 251 0.46 -15.98 18.86
CA VAL A 251 0.12 -14.69 18.24
C VAL A 251 1.12 -13.63 18.67
N ILE A 252 1.59 -12.80 17.75
CA ILE A 252 2.44 -11.65 18.06
C ILE A 252 1.92 -10.39 17.39
N SER A 253 1.65 -9.34 18.17
CA SER A 253 1.46 -7.99 17.62
C SER A 253 2.83 -7.33 17.50
N LEU A 254 3.16 -6.75 16.34
CA LEU A 254 4.46 -6.10 16.14
C LEU A 254 4.52 -4.68 16.68
N HIS A 255 3.38 -4.11 17.05
CA HIS A 255 3.23 -2.89 17.83
C HIS A 255 1.82 -2.86 18.47
N GLY A 256 1.56 -1.93 19.39
CA GLY A 256 0.31 -1.95 20.18
C GLY A 256 -0.87 -1.17 19.63
N HIS A 257 -0.83 -0.63 18.41
CA HIS A 257 -2.02 0.08 17.89
C HIS A 257 -3.22 -0.86 17.75
N ALA A 258 -4.40 -0.29 18.00
CA ALA A 258 -5.64 -1.04 18.07
C ALA A 258 -5.99 -1.74 16.76
N ASP A 259 -5.58 -1.21 15.61
CA ASP A 259 -5.80 -1.85 14.31
C ASP A 259 -4.96 -3.11 14.09
N HIS A 260 -3.97 -3.39 14.93
CA HIS A 260 -3.14 -4.61 14.86
C HIS A 260 -3.27 -5.49 16.10
N ALA A 261 -3.85 -4.98 17.18
CA ALA A 261 -3.90 -5.65 18.48
C ALA A 261 -5.32 -5.95 18.99
N ALA A 262 -6.38 -5.72 18.20
CA ALA A 262 -7.76 -5.76 18.70
C ALA A 262 -8.22 -7.13 19.20
N GLN A 263 -7.67 -8.22 18.66
CA GLN A 263 -8.04 -9.60 19.03
C GLN A 263 -7.21 -10.15 20.21
N THR A 264 -6.30 -9.36 20.79
CA THR A 264 -5.41 -9.79 21.88
C THR A 264 -6.15 -10.49 23.01
N GLN A 265 -7.22 -9.88 23.55
CA GLN A 265 -7.97 -10.48 24.66
C GLN A 265 -8.70 -11.76 24.22
N ASN A 266 -9.25 -11.80 23.01
CA ASN A 266 -9.96 -12.98 22.49
C ASN A 266 -9.03 -14.20 22.41
N PHE A 267 -7.76 -14.01 22.04
CA PHE A 267 -6.77 -15.08 22.03
C PHE A 267 -6.33 -15.51 23.44
N LEU A 268 -6.17 -14.56 24.37
CA LEU A 268 -5.85 -14.87 25.76
C LEU A 268 -6.96 -15.69 26.43
N ASP A 269 -8.23 -15.36 26.16
CA ASP A 269 -9.41 -16.10 26.66
C ASP A 269 -9.47 -17.54 26.11
N LYS A 270 -8.78 -17.81 25.00
CA LYS A 270 -8.60 -19.15 24.41
C LYS A 270 -7.29 -19.82 24.84
N HIS A 271 -6.57 -19.24 25.81
CA HIS A 271 -5.28 -19.72 26.31
C HIS A 271 -4.19 -19.82 25.24
N ILE A 272 -4.28 -19.00 24.19
CA ILE A 272 -3.21 -18.84 23.20
C ILE A 272 -2.14 -17.91 23.79
N LYS A 273 -0.87 -18.21 23.52
CA LYS A 273 0.22 -17.32 23.91
C LYS A 273 0.19 -16.10 23.01
N VAL A 274 0.12 -14.92 23.62
CA VAL A 274 0.10 -13.65 22.90
C VAL A 274 1.30 -12.81 23.30
N TYR A 275 2.08 -12.39 22.33
CA TYR A 275 3.22 -11.49 22.48
C TYR A 275 2.79 -10.09 22.06
N VAL A 276 2.98 -9.11 22.94
CA VAL A 276 2.72 -7.69 22.69
C VAL A 276 3.89 -6.92 23.29
N PRO A 277 4.56 -6.01 22.56
CA PRO A 277 5.61 -5.19 23.12
C PRO A 277 5.11 -4.45 24.37
N HIS A 278 5.68 -4.70 25.54
CA HIS A 278 5.16 -4.14 26.79
C HIS A 278 5.29 -2.61 26.84
N LYS A 279 6.22 -2.06 26.06
CA LYS A 279 6.37 -0.61 25.86
C LYS A 279 5.16 0.03 25.17
N ASP A 280 4.34 -0.77 24.48
CA ASP A 280 3.15 -0.33 23.77
C ASP A 280 1.84 -0.65 24.52
N LEU A 281 1.89 -1.18 25.76
CA LEU A 281 0.65 -1.53 26.50
C LEU A 281 -0.25 -0.33 26.78
N SER A 282 0.28 0.90 26.80
CA SER A 282 -0.54 2.11 26.95
C SER A 282 -1.55 2.31 25.83
N TRP A 283 -1.33 1.72 24.64
CA TRP A 283 -2.25 1.83 23.50
C TRP A 283 -3.56 1.06 23.70
N PHE A 284 -3.63 0.16 24.69
CA PHE A 284 -4.86 -0.53 25.07
C PHE A 284 -5.76 0.33 25.97
N GLY A 285 -5.33 1.55 26.32
CA GLY A 285 -6.06 2.45 27.21
C GLY A 285 -6.26 1.83 28.59
N ASP A 286 -7.48 1.90 29.12
CA ASP A 286 -7.81 1.34 30.44
C ASP A 286 -7.90 -0.20 30.43
N ASN A 287 -7.96 -0.83 29.25
CA ASN A 287 -8.18 -2.27 29.10
C ASN A 287 -6.87 -3.02 28.78
N ILE A 288 -5.83 -2.79 29.60
CA ILE A 288 -4.53 -3.45 29.39
C ILE A 288 -4.67 -4.96 29.62
N PRO A 289 -4.45 -5.80 28.58
CA PRO A 289 -4.61 -7.24 28.68
C PRO A 289 -3.57 -7.83 29.64
N GLN A 290 -4.01 -8.73 30.51
CA GLN A 290 -3.14 -9.44 31.45
C GLN A 290 -2.64 -10.75 30.85
N GLY A 291 -1.38 -11.11 31.12
CA GLY A 291 -0.81 -12.39 30.66
C GLY A 291 -0.20 -12.36 29.25
N THR A 292 -0.08 -11.19 28.63
CA THR A 292 0.75 -11.02 27.43
C THR A 292 2.24 -11.19 27.76
N LEU A 293 2.98 -11.73 26.81
CA LEU A 293 4.45 -11.86 26.87
C LEU A 293 5.09 -10.64 26.19
N ASP A 294 6.26 -10.23 26.66
CA ASP A 294 7.02 -9.11 26.09
C ASP A 294 8.08 -9.62 25.09
N PRO A 295 7.84 -9.54 23.77
CA PRO A 295 8.82 -9.96 22.78
C PRO A 295 10.05 -9.03 22.78
N GLN A 296 11.24 -9.63 22.82
CA GLN A 296 12.51 -8.92 22.78
C GLN A 296 13.18 -9.05 21.41
N GLU A 297 14.07 -8.11 21.09
CA GLU A 297 14.99 -8.29 19.97
C GLU A 297 15.80 -9.58 20.12
N GLY A 298 15.92 -10.33 19.02
CA GLY A 298 16.63 -11.61 18.97
C GLY A 298 15.78 -12.81 19.36
N ASP A 299 14.56 -12.62 19.87
CA ASP A 299 13.62 -13.72 20.12
C ASP A 299 13.34 -14.50 18.84
N LYS A 300 13.20 -15.81 19.00
CA LYS A 300 13.05 -16.77 17.91
C LYS A 300 11.76 -17.55 18.04
N PHE A 301 10.98 -17.54 16.96
CA PHE A 301 9.75 -18.30 16.82
C PHE A 301 10.03 -19.47 15.87
N ASP A 302 10.38 -20.63 16.45
CA ASP A 302 10.66 -21.86 15.71
C ASP A 302 9.36 -22.57 15.32
N LEU A 303 9.12 -22.66 14.01
CA LEU A 303 7.93 -23.28 13.43
C LEU A 303 8.19 -24.70 12.88
N GLY A 304 9.38 -25.25 13.16
CA GLY A 304 9.86 -26.55 12.70
C GLY A 304 10.70 -26.42 11.44
N ASN A 305 10.07 -26.10 10.31
CA ASN A 305 10.77 -25.95 9.02
C ASN A 305 11.19 -24.50 8.71
N THR A 306 10.89 -23.54 9.58
CA THR A 306 11.39 -22.17 9.54
C THR A 306 11.55 -21.59 10.95
N VAL A 307 12.31 -20.51 11.08
CA VAL A 307 12.45 -19.74 12.32
C VAL A 307 12.35 -18.26 11.99
N LEU A 308 11.41 -17.56 12.64
CA LEU A 308 11.28 -16.11 12.55
C LEU A 308 12.06 -15.46 13.69
N THR A 309 12.84 -14.41 13.39
CA THR A 309 13.63 -13.67 14.39
C THR A 309 13.12 -12.23 14.52
N ALA A 310 12.90 -11.78 15.75
CA ALA A 310 12.46 -10.41 16.05
C ALA A 310 13.63 -9.41 16.03
N TYR A 311 13.39 -8.23 15.47
CA TYR A 311 14.29 -7.08 15.51
C TYR A 311 13.53 -5.84 15.95
N ALA A 312 14.09 -5.05 16.86
CA ALA A 312 13.46 -3.83 17.33
C ALA A 312 13.66 -2.70 16.32
N VAL A 313 12.58 -1.97 16.03
CA VAL A 313 12.57 -0.83 15.10
C VAL A 313 11.69 0.28 15.69
N PRO A 314 12.07 0.88 16.84
CA PRO A 314 11.31 1.97 17.42
C PRO A 314 11.23 3.14 16.43
N GLY A 315 10.04 3.76 16.34
CA GLY A 315 9.76 4.81 15.37
C GLY A 315 8.27 5.05 15.23
N HIS A 316 7.57 4.15 14.55
CA HIS A 316 6.11 4.20 14.44
C HIS A 316 5.45 4.22 15.82
N THR A 317 5.88 3.28 16.67
CA THR A 317 5.69 3.26 18.13
C THR A 317 7.03 2.93 18.81
N VAL A 318 7.13 3.12 20.13
CA VAL A 318 8.35 2.77 20.89
C VAL A 318 8.57 1.25 20.98
N GLY A 319 7.49 0.46 20.96
CA GLY A 319 7.52 -1.00 20.99
C GLY A 319 7.62 -1.66 19.61
N SER A 320 7.68 -0.88 18.53
CA SER A 320 7.70 -1.40 17.15
C SER A 320 8.78 -2.45 16.89
N LEU A 321 8.38 -3.58 16.30
CA LEU A 321 9.20 -4.72 15.93
C LEU A 321 9.03 -5.07 14.45
N VAL A 322 9.99 -5.82 13.91
CA VAL A 322 9.84 -6.56 12.66
C VAL A 322 10.26 -8.02 12.86
N LEU A 323 9.68 -8.95 12.08
CA LEU A 323 10.06 -10.36 12.08
C LEU A 323 10.71 -10.73 10.74
N LEU A 324 11.91 -11.30 10.81
CA LEU A 324 12.59 -11.85 9.64
C LEU A 324 12.47 -13.37 9.61
N ASP A 325 11.89 -13.91 8.54
CA ASP A 325 12.15 -15.27 8.10
C ASP A 325 13.33 -15.25 7.13
N ALA A 326 14.53 -15.58 7.64
CA ALA A 326 15.74 -15.58 6.83
C ALA A 326 15.78 -16.70 5.78
N LYS A 327 14.98 -17.76 5.94
CA LYS A 327 14.92 -18.88 4.99
C LYS A 327 14.23 -18.46 3.70
N THR A 328 13.13 -17.72 3.82
CA THR A 328 12.33 -17.26 2.68
C THR A 328 12.74 -15.86 2.21
N GLY A 329 13.33 -15.05 3.10
CA GLY A 329 13.64 -13.65 2.88
C GLY A 329 12.44 -12.73 3.11
N ASP A 330 11.44 -13.18 3.85
CA ASP A 330 10.24 -12.42 4.19
C ASP A 330 10.50 -11.58 5.44
N LEU A 331 10.23 -10.28 5.35
CA LEU A 331 10.25 -9.36 6.48
C LEU A 331 8.82 -8.90 6.78
N TYR A 332 8.29 -9.22 7.95
CA TYR A 332 6.98 -8.75 8.39
C TYR A 332 7.19 -7.53 9.26
N SER A 333 6.60 -6.40 8.86
CA SER A 333 6.87 -5.12 9.50
C SER A 333 5.70 -4.49 10.20
N SER A 334 4.48 -5.01 10.01
CA SER A 334 3.27 -4.29 10.42
C SER A 334 3.36 -2.84 9.91
N ASP A 335 3.25 -1.85 10.79
CA ASP A 335 3.39 -0.42 10.46
C ASP A 335 4.77 0.17 10.79
N SER A 336 5.71 -0.61 11.32
CA SER A 336 7.04 -0.12 11.74
C SER A 336 7.88 0.44 10.59
N LEU A 337 7.62 0.02 9.35
CA LEU A 337 8.25 0.56 8.14
C LEU A 337 7.28 1.43 7.32
N GLY A 338 6.08 1.72 7.84
CA GLY A 338 5.03 2.45 7.15
C GLY A 338 4.26 1.62 6.12
N SER A 339 3.45 2.31 5.33
CA SER A 339 2.63 1.73 4.27
C SER A 339 2.49 2.70 3.09
N ASN A 340 2.15 2.17 1.91
CA ASN A 340 1.96 2.97 0.69
C ASN A 340 0.81 2.44 -0.19
N ASP A 341 -0.31 2.03 0.42
CA ASP A 341 -1.48 1.50 -0.30
C ASP A 341 -1.91 2.46 -1.44
N PRO A 342 -1.84 2.04 -2.71
CA PRO A 342 -2.18 2.90 -3.83
C PRO A 342 -3.67 3.25 -3.97
N LEU A 343 -4.58 2.42 -3.44
CA LEU A 343 -6.03 2.56 -3.59
C LEU A 343 -6.65 3.48 -2.53
N GLY A 344 -6.02 3.49 -1.37
CA GLY A 344 -6.28 4.43 -0.30
C GLY A 344 -4.94 4.99 0.14
N PRO A 345 -4.41 6.06 -0.52
CA PRO A 345 -3.06 6.55 -0.30
C PRO A 345 -2.81 6.69 1.19
N ASN A 346 -1.92 5.87 1.74
CA ASN A 346 -1.54 5.89 3.14
C ASN A 346 -0.15 6.48 3.30
N SER A 347 0.10 7.00 4.49
CA SER A 347 1.39 7.54 4.91
C SER A 347 1.74 6.94 6.25
N GLY A 348 2.97 6.46 6.41
CA GLY A 348 3.49 6.02 7.70
C GLY A 348 3.35 7.14 8.74
N LEU A 349 2.73 6.80 9.87
CA LEU A 349 2.60 7.70 11.01
C LEU A 349 3.79 7.45 11.94
N LEU A 350 4.32 8.51 12.55
CA LEU A 350 5.20 8.41 13.71
C LEU A 350 4.36 8.90 14.88
N ASP A 351 3.66 7.97 15.53
CA ASP A 351 2.49 8.27 16.37
C ASP A 351 2.85 8.37 17.86
N ASP A 352 3.85 7.59 18.30
CA ASP A 352 4.50 7.85 19.57
C ASP A 352 5.55 8.94 19.41
N VAL A 353 5.58 9.87 20.36
CA VAL A 353 6.46 11.06 20.38
C VAL A 353 7.44 11.01 21.55
N GLY A 354 7.55 9.85 22.22
CA GLY A 354 8.67 9.60 23.11
C GLY A 354 9.99 9.85 22.36
N LEU A 355 11.06 10.18 23.11
CA LEU A 355 12.37 10.42 22.52
C LEU A 355 12.82 9.27 21.60
N GLU A 356 12.39 8.05 21.88
CA GLU A 356 12.70 6.84 21.09
C GLU A 356 12.07 6.79 19.71
N CYS A 357 11.04 7.61 19.45
CA CYS A 357 10.30 7.65 18.18
C CYS A 357 10.61 8.91 17.37
N SER A 358 11.56 9.74 17.82
CA SER A 358 12.03 10.89 17.06
C SER A 358 12.67 10.47 15.74
N MET A 359 12.65 11.35 14.74
CA MET A 359 13.13 11.05 13.39
C MET A 359 14.60 10.56 13.35
N ASP A 360 15.46 11.06 14.24
CA ASP A 360 16.87 10.63 14.33
C ASP A 360 17.05 9.26 14.98
N ARG A 361 16.16 8.90 15.92
CA ARG A 361 16.12 7.54 16.49
C ARG A 361 15.54 6.56 15.50
N TYR A 362 14.48 6.94 14.80
CA TYR A 362 13.92 6.13 13.72
C TYR A 362 14.96 5.89 12.61
N TYR A 363 15.68 6.92 12.17
CA TYR A 363 16.80 6.76 11.22
C TYR A 363 17.84 5.76 11.71
N THR A 364 18.26 5.90 12.97
CA THR A 364 19.26 5.00 13.58
C THR A 364 18.76 3.57 13.61
N ALA A 365 17.50 3.36 14.02
CA ALA A 365 16.86 2.05 14.06
C ALA A 365 16.74 1.41 12.66
N LEU A 366 16.41 2.21 11.63
CA LEU A 366 16.32 1.71 10.25
C LEU A 366 17.69 1.31 9.68
N VAL A 367 18.74 2.10 9.94
CA VAL A 367 20.11 1.77 9.49
C VAL A 367 20.63 0.52 10.22
N ASP A 368 20.42 0.45 11.53
CA ASP A 368 20.79 -0.71 12.34
C ASP A 368 20.02 -1.96 11.89
N LEU A 369 18.71 -1.84 11.62
CA LEU A 369 17.92 -2.91 11.01
C LEU A 369 18.55 -3.35 9.69
N LYS A 370 18.88 -2.44 8.77
CA LYS A 370 19.49 -2.79 7.48
C LYS A 370 20.78 -3.61 7.66
N HIS A 371 21.65 -3.19 8.59
CA HIS A 371 22.87 -3.94 8.93
C HIS A 371 22.55 -5.32 9.53
N LYS A 372 21.61 -5.39 10.47
CA LYS A 372 21.15 -6.65 11.09
C LYS A 372 20.56 -7.60 10.06
N LEU A 373 19.76 -7.12 9.11
CA LEU A 373 19.19 -7.94 8.03
C LEU A 373 20.30 -8.54 7.16
N ASN A 374 21.40 -7.82 6.94
CA ASN A 374 22.60 -8.29 6.22
C ASN A 374 22.27 -8.99 4.90
N GLY A 375 21.37 -8.39 4.10
CA GLY A 375 20.94 -8.92 2.79
C GLY A 375 20.04 -10.16 2.84
N ARG A 376 19.59 -10.61 4.02
CA ARG A 376 18.71 -11.78 4.15
C ARG A 376 17.25 -11.49 3.80
N ALA A 377 16.78 -10.27 4.04
CA ALA A 377 15.44 -9.83 3.64
C ALA A 377 15.41 -9.50 2.13
N LYS A 378 14.32 -9.89 1.47
CA LYS A 378 14.10 -9.69 0.02
C LYS A 378 12.82 -8.93 -0.28
N ARG A 379 11.81 -9.07 0.58
CA ARG A 379 10.51 -8.40 0.47
C ARG A 379 9.92 -8.11 1.83
N ILE A 380 9.02 -7.13 1.88
CA ILE A 380 8.43 -6.61 3.11
C ILE A 380 6.91 -6.77 3.04
N PHE A 381 6.33 -7.32 4.10
CA PHE A 381 4.90 -7.47 4.33
C PHE A 381 4.47 -6.50 5.44
N THR A 382 3.68 -5.50 5.08
CA THR A 382 3.21 -4.44 6.00
C THR A 382 1.76 -4.67 6.43
N GLY A 383 1.33 -3.95 7.46
CA GLY A 383 -0.03 -3.96 7.98
C GLY A 383 -1.10 -3.49 6.98
N HIS A 384 -0.79 -2.57 6.05
CA HIS A 384 -1.83 -1.96 5.20
C HIS A 384 -1.67 -2.15 3.69
N ASN A 385 -0.60 -2.79 3.22
CA ASN A 385 -0.34 -2.91 1.79
C ASN A 385 -1.05 -4.09 1.12
N PRO A 386 -1.67 -3.88 -0.06
CA PRO A 386 -2.27 -4.97 -0.83
C PRO A 386 -1.25 -5.89 -1.50
N LEU A 387 0.02 -5.49 -1.58
CA LEU A 387 1.09 -6.28 -2.21
C LEU A 387 2.37 -6.16 -1.38
N PRO A 388 3.23 -7.20 -1.35
CA PRO A 388 4.53 -7.11 -0.71
C PRO A 388 5.39 -6.05 -1.40
N LEU A 389 6.17 -5.33 -0.60
CA LEU A 389 7.16 -4.37 -1.07
C LEU A 389 8.47 -5.08 -1.37
N ASP A 390 9.24 -4.55 -2.30
CA ASP A 390 10.60 -5.00 -2.53
C ASP A 390 11.50 -4.44 -1.42
N ILE A 391 12.59 -5.13 -1.09
CA ILE A 391 13.52 -4.67 -0.04
C ILE A 391 14.09 -3.27 -0.32
N LYS A 392 14.11 -2.80 -1.58
CA LYS A 392 14.49 -1.42 -1.94
C LYS A 392 13.61 -0.35 -1.26
N TYR A 393 12.40 -0.70 -0.83
CA TYR A 393 11.57 0.21 -0.05
C TYR A 393 12.28 0.65 1.24
N LEU A 394 12.99 -0.25 1.92
CA LEU A 394 13.76 0.10 3.12
C LEU A 394 14.85 1.13 2.80
N ASP A 395 15.51 1.02 1.64
CA ASP A 395 16.50 2.00 1.20
C ASP A 395 15.87 3.36 0.91
N ASN A 396 14.73 3.37 0.22
CA ASN A 396 13.96 4.60 -0.04
C ASN A 396 13.50 5.24 1.27
N LEU A 397 13.06 4.44 2.24
CA LEU A 397 12.61 4.91 3.54
C LEU A 397 13.76 5.54 4.34
N ILE A 398 14.90 4.86 4.42
CA ILE A 398 16.12 5.39 5.06
C ILE A 398 16.54 6.70 4.40
N ALA A 399 16.55 6.76 3.07
CA ALA A 399 16.90 7.97 2.34
C ALA A 399 15.91 9.12 2.59
N THR A 400 14.61 8.82 2.64
CA THR A 400 13.55 9.81 2.92
C THR A 400 13.68 10.37 4.33
N VAL A 401 13.87 9.50 5.32
CA VAL A 401 14.10 9.91 6.72
C VAL A 401 15.39 10.72 6.85
N LYS A 402 16.47 10.32 6.15
CA LYS A 402 17.71 11.08 6.14
C LYS A 402 17.54 12.47 5.52
N ASP A 403 16.83 12.56 4.41
CA ASP A 403 16.56 13.82 3.74
C ASP A 403 15.71 14.76 4.61
N ALA A 404 14.71 14.21 5.33
CA ALA A 404 13.97 14.94 6.36
C ALA A 404 14.89 15.47 7.46
N LEU A 405 15.85 14.64 7.93
CA LEU A 405 16.83 15.04 8.94
C LEU A 405 17.83 16.09 8.45
N ASP A 406 18.20 16.08 7.16
CA ASP A 406 19.21 16.96 6.55
C ASP A 406 18.63 18.32 6.09
N ARG A 407 17.34 18.34 5.72
CA ARG A 407 16.68 19.51 5.12
C ARG A 407 15.51 20.05 5.94
N GLY A 408 15.04 19.33 6.95
CA GLY A 408 13.95 19.76 7.83
C GLY A 408 12.70 20.12 7.04
N GLU A 409 12.06 21.24 7.36
CA GLU A 409 10.85 21.73 6.65
C GLU A 409 11.05 21.87 5.13
N SER A 410 12.28 22.11 4.64
CA SER A 410 12.52 22.23 3.20
C SER A 410 12.47 20.91 2.44
N ALA A 411 12.42 19.76 3.14
CA ALA A 411 12.13 18.45 2.56
C ALA A 411 10.64 18.12 2.44
N LEU A 412 9.76 18.95 2.99
CA LEU A 412 8.32 18.69 2.92
C LEU A 412 7.81 18.81 1.48
N VAL A 413 6.98 17.85 1.10
CA VAL A 413 6.22 17.83 -0.15
C VAL A 413 4.72 17.85 0.17
N PRO A 414 3.85 18.23 -0.79
CA PRO A 414 2.41 18.14 -0.59
C PRO A 414 1.98 16.73 -0.18
N SER A 415 1.07 16.65 0.78
CA SER A 415 0.50 15.37 1.22
C SER A 415 -0.24 14.67 0.07
N ILE A 416 -0.15 13.35 0.00
CA ILE A 416 -0.96 12.53 -0.91
C ILE A 416 -2.41 12.38 -0.44
N ARG A 417 -2.67 12.69 0.83
CA ARG A 417 -3.99 12.63 1.48
C ARG A 417 -4.49 14.04 1.83
N PRO A 418 -5.81 14.26 1.85
CA PRO A 418 -6.36 15.54 2.27
C PRO A 418 -6.18 15.76 3.79
N PRO A 419 -6.23 17.02 4.26
CA PRO A 419 -6.06 17.36 5.68
C PRO A 419 -6.97 16.57 6.61
N GLU A 420 -8.23 16.38 6.24
CA GLU A 420 -9.24 15.64 7.02
C GLU A 420 -8.80 14.20 7.30
N SER A 421 -8.07 13.61 6.35
CA SER A 421 -7.53 12.25 6.41
C SER A 421 -6.09 12.18 6.94
N THR A 422 -5.44 13.29 7.26
CA THR A 422 -4.03 13.37 7.74
C THR A 422 -3.94 14.11 9.06
N TYR A 423 -5.03 14.12 9.81
CA TYR A 423 -5.18 14.83 11.07
C TYR A 423 -4.91 16.34 10.92
N GLY A 424 -5.08 16.92 9.74
CA GLY A 424 -4.88 18.35 9.46
C GLY A 424 -3.53 18.69 8.81
N SER A 425 -2.68 17.69 8.51
CA SER A 425 -1.44 17.95 7.77
C SER A 425 -1.73 18.23 6.30
N THR A 426 -1.03 19.18 5.70
CA THR A 426 -1.05 19.41 4.24
C THR A 426 0.23 18.94 3.56
N THR A 427 1.21 18.48 4.35
CA THR A 427 2.54 18.13 3.89
C THR A 427 3.01 16.81 4.48
N MET A 428 3.98 16.18 3.82
CA MET A 428 4.61 14.94 4.24
C MET A 428 6.09 14.94 3.84
N PHE A 429 6.88 14.02 4.39
CA PHE A 429 8.12 13.60 3.74
C PHE A 429 7.81 12.46 2.78
N GLY A 430 8.43 12.44 1.61
CA GLY A 430 8.14 11.36 0.67
C GLY A 430 9.15 11.20 -0.44
N TYR A 431 9.08 10.02 -1.06
CA TYR A 431 9.91 9.60 -2.17
C TYR A 431 9.04 8.88 -3.21
N GLY A 432 9.32 9.13 -4.49
CA GLY A 432 8.60 8.47 -5.59
C GLY A 432 7.16 8.93 -5.75
N ASP A 433 6.44 8.27 -6.65
CA ASP A 433 5.04 8.55 -6.95
C ASP A 433 4.23 7.28 -6.68
N TYR A 434 3.38 7.32 -5.64
CA TYR A 434 2.58 6.17 -5.20
C TYR A 434 1.70 5.55 -6.29
N ARG A 435 1.43 6.28 -7.36
CA ARG A 435 0.60 5.81 -8.47
C ARG A 435 1.32 4.80 -9.37
N VAL A 436 2.65 4.85 -9.41
CA VAL A 436 3.48 4.10 -10.36
C VAL A 436 4.70 3.43 -9.73
N ASP A 437 5.16 3.93 -8.58
CA ASP A 437 6.25 3.33 -7.81
C ASP A 437 5.68 2.58 -6.61
N PRO A 438 5.65 1.22 -6.66
CA PRO A 438 5.19 0.41 -5.55
C PRO A 438 6.08 0.53 -4.31
N ASN A 439 7.25 1.17 -4.41
CA ASN A 439 8.17 1.38 -3.28
C ASN A 439 8.34 2.88 -2.96
N SER A 440 7.35 3.69 -3.36
CA SER A 440 7.22 5.07 -2.89
C SER A 440 7.08 5.14 -1.38
N VAL A 441 7.53 6.23 -0.78
CA VAL A 441 7.48 6.44 0.67
C VAL A 441 6.66 7.69 0.94
N ALA A 442 5.81 7.62 1.96
CA ALA A 442 5.10 8.77 2.50
C ALA A 442 5.13 8.69 4.03
N ILE A 443 5.64 9.71 4.70
CA ILE A 443 5.71 9.82 6.16
C ILE A 443 5.00 11.10 6.58
N ASN A 444 3.97 10.98 7.41
CA ASN A 444 3.26 12.12 7.94
C ASN A 444 3.91 12.57 9.26
N PRO A 445 4.52 13.78 9.32
CA PRO A 445 5.27 14.23 10.48
C PRO A 445 4.41 14.92 11.55
N LYS A 446 3.08 14.96 11.42
CA LYS A 446 2.23 15.84 12.23
C LYS A 446 2.44 15.70 13.74
N TYR A 447 2.51 14.47 14.27
CA TYR A 447 2.62 14.27 15.73
C TYR A 447 3.99 14.68 16.28
N LEU A 448 5.05 14.58 15.48
CA LEU A 448 6.36 15.15 15.81
C LEU A 448 6.26 16.66 16.02
N HIS A 449 5.59 17.38 15.12
CA HIS A 449 5.44 18.84 15.22
C HIS A 449 4.57 19.29 16.41
N ALA A 450 3.46 18.60 16.69
CA ALA A 450 2.47 19.07 17.64
C ALA A 450 2.93 18.99 19.10
N LYS A 451 3.69 17.97 19.49
CA LYS A 451 4.20 17.83 20.87
C LYS A 451 5.57 18.47 21.06
N ASP A 452 6.44 18.48 20.07
CA ASP A 452 7.71 19.23 20.17
C ASP A 452 7.46 20.74 20.25
N ALA A 453 6.39 21.27 19.64
CA ALA A 453 5.97 22.67 19.81
C ALA A 453 5.51 23.01 21.25
N LEU A 454 5.20 22.01 22.08
CA LEU A 454 4.82 22.18 23.49
C LEU A 454 6.02 22.11 24.43
N GLU A 455 7.19 21.67 23.96
CA GLU A 455 8.43 21.66 24.76
C GLU A 455 9.14 23.02 24.73
N ASN A 456 9.90 23.35 25.78
CA ASN A 456 10.67 24.58 25.87
C ASN A 456 12.16 24.31 26.17
N PRO A 457 13.08 24.56 25.22
CA PRO A 457 12.81 25.01 23.86
C PRO A 457 12.14 23.89 23.02
N PRO A 458 11.39 24.24 21.97
CA PRO A 458 10.82 23.25 21.08
C PRO A 458 11.92 22.36 20.52
N LYS A 459 11.80 21.03 20.58
CA LYS A 459 12.85 20.13 20.08
C LYS A 459 13.00 20.18 18.55
N ILE A 460 11.93 20.48 17.83
CA ILE A 460 12.01 20.86 16.40
C ILE A 460 12.37 22.35 16.34
N ILE A 461 13.65 22.62 16.55
CA ILE A 461 14.25 23.95 16.33
C ILE A 461 14.47 24.12 14.82
N LYS A 462 14.07 25.28 14.27
CA LYS A 462 14.70 25.84 13.06
C LYS A 462 16.20 25.96 13.34
N GLY A 463 17.00 25.00 12.86
CA GLY A 463 18.40 24.85 13.23
C GLY A 463 18.76 23.61 14.07
N TYR A 464 17.86 22.63 14.22
CA TYR A 464 18.24 21.22 14.48
C TYR A 464 19.20 20.70 13.39
N LEU A 465 19.16 21.38 12.23
CA LEU A 465 20.17 21.53 11.20
C LEU A 465 21.25 22.55 11.56
N GLY A 466 21.99 22.31 12.64
CA GLY A 466 23.37 22.77 12.78
C GLY A 466 24.28 21.65 12.31
N PRO A 467 24.68 21.57 11.02
CA PRO A 467 25.30 20.38 10.42
C PRO A 467 26.74 20.06 10.90
N LYS A 468 27.19 20.57 12.05
CA LYS A 468 28.61 20.51 12.43
C LYS A 468 29.00 19.44 13.46
N THR A 469 28.06 18.78 14.15
CA THR A 469 28.47 17.96 15.33
C THR A 469 27.81 16.59 15.52
N ARG A 470 26.83 16.16 14.70
CA ARG A 470 26.29 14.78 14.83
C ARG A 470 26.84 13.86 13.75
N VAL A 471 27.65 12.88 14.18
CA VAL A 471 28.08 11.74 13.36
C VAL A 471 26.99 10.67 13.47
N TYR A 472 26.16 10.53 12.45
CA TYR A 472 25.20 9.45 12.35
C TYR A 472 25.87 8.18 11.81
N PRO A 473 25.31 6.98 12.09
CA PRO A 473 25.79 5.75 11.46
C PRO A 473 25.79 5.91 9.94
N LYS A 474 26.91 5.55 9.30
CA LYS A 474 26.99 5.50 7.85
C LYS A 474 26.32 4.21 7.37
N LEU A 475 25.65 4.31 6.22
CA LEU A 475 25.09 3.19 5.47
C LEU A 475 26.13 2.08 5.25
#